data_AF-A0A820B9T3-F1
#
_entry.id   AF-A0A820B9T3-F1
#
_cell.length_a   1.000
_cell.length_b   1.000
_cell.length_c   1.000
_cell.angle_alpha   90.00
_cell.angle_beta   90.00
_cell.angle_gamma   90.00
#
_symmetry.space_group_name_H-M   'P 1'
#
loop_
_entity.id
_entity.type
_entity.pdbx_description
1 polymer ?
#
loop_
_entity_poly.entity_id
_entity_poly.type
_entity_poly.pdbx_seq_one_letter_code
_entity_poly.pdbx_strand_id
1 'polypeptide(L)'
;MLGEQLNSVESRSLLSAIDKMRELLHGEKITLPEIVVVGDQSVGKSSVLEAISGVQLPRAQNICTRCPLELRMKTTEDKEYAIIRGAVGSTTEKRFDDLTKIADEVTRLTVEIAGKGVNVSANPIYLTVYKRDILYDLTLIDLPGITRNA
;
A
#
# COMPACT_ATOMS: atom_id res chain seq x y z
N MET A 1 -9.51 6.86 25.41
CA MET A 1 -10.16 5.58 25.80
C MET A 1 -10.09 4.51 24.71
N LEU A 2 -10.60 4.71 23.48
CA LEU A 2 -10.46 3.72 22.38
C LEU A 2 -9.04 3.62 21.79
N GLY A 3 -8.33 4.75 21.65
CA GLY A 3 -6.99 4.80 21.08
C GLY A 3 -5.86 4.25 21.96
N GLU A 4 -6.11 3.97 23.25
CA GLU A 4 -5.11 3.34 24.14
C GLU A 4 -5.25 1.81 24.15
N GLN A 5 -6.47 1.28 24.03
CA GLN A 5 -6.73 -0.17 23.99
C GLN A 5 -6.18 -0.83 22.73
N LEU A 6 -6.28 -0.13 21.60
CA LEU A 6 -5.71 -0.61 20.35
C LEU A 6 -4.17 -0.58 20.39
N ASN A 7 -3.53 0.28 21.21
CA ASN A 7 -2.07 0.42 21.31
C ASN A 7 -1.41 -0.51 22.35
N SER A 8 -2.11 -1.55 22.79
CA SER A 8 -1.56 -2.53 23.73
C SER A 8 -0.48 -3.40 23.06
N VAL A 9 0.42 -3.95 23.88
CA VAL A 9 1.44 -4.92 23.44
C VAL A 9 0.80 -6.13 22.76
N GLU A 10 -0.35 -6.58 23.27
CA GLU A 10 -1.14 -7.66 22.68
C GLU A 10 -1.64 -7.33 21.27
N SER A 11 -2.21 -6.14 21.06
CA SER A 11 -2.71 -5.72 19.75
C SER A 11 -1.58 -5.64 18.72
N ARG A 12 -0.40 -5.11 19.09
CA ARG A 12 0.78 -5.08 18.22
C ARG A 12 1.30 -6.48 17.89
N SER A 13 1.31 -7.39 18.87
CA SER A 13 1.69 -8.79 18.66
C SER A 13 0.74 -9.50 17.69
N LEU A 14 -0.57 -9.24 17.82
CA LEU A 14 -1.60 -9.80 16.94
C LEU A 14 -1.45 -9.28 15.50
N LEU A 15 -1.23 -7.98 15.33
CA LEU A 15 -0.99 -7.37 14.01
C LEU A 15 0.27 -7.92 13.34
N SER A 16 1.36 -8.09 14.09
CA SER A 16 2.59 -8.71 13.58
C SER A 16 2.39 -10.17 13.18
N ALA A 17 1.60 -10.93 13.95
CA ALA A 17 1.25 -12.31 13.61
C ALA A 17 0.38 -12.38 12.34
N ILE A 18 -0.57 -11.45 12.19
CA ILE A 18 -1.40 -11.28 10.99
C ILE A 18 -0.51 -11.06 9.75
N ASP A 19 0.46 -10.15 9.84
CA ASP A 19 1.38 -9.86 8.73
C ASP A 19 2.28 -11.04 8.37
N LYS A 20 2.80 -11.77 9.37
CA LYS A 20 3.57 -12.99 9.13
C LYS A 20 2.73 -14.08 8.48
N MET A 21 1.48 -14.23 8.92
CA MET A 21 0.54 -15.15 8.29
C MET A 21 0.30 -14.77 6.83
N ARG A 22 0.19 -13.47 6.48
CA ARG A 22 0.06 -13.04 5.06
C ARG A 22 1.24 -13.50 4.21
N GLU A 23 2.46 -13.29 4.69
CA GLU A 23 3.68 -13.65 3.96
C GLU A 23 3.80 -15.17 3.75
N LEU A 24 3.39 -15.96 4.75
CA LEU A 24 3.45 -17.42 4.71
C LEU A 24 2.31 -18.04 3.89
N LEU A 25 1.15 -17.40 3.85
CA LEU A 25 -0.08 -17.96 3.28
C LEU A 25 -0.37 -17.47 1.86
N HIS A 26 0.61 -16.94 1.11
CA HIS A 26 0.43 -16.52 -0.29
C HIS A 26 -0.34 -17.59 -1.11
N GLY A 27 -1.66 -17.41 -1.26
CA GLY A 27 -2.56 -18.30 -2.01
C GLY A 27 -3.66 -19.03 -1.20
N GLU A 28 -3.62 -19.06 0.13
CA GLU A 28 -4.69 -19.69 0.95
C GLU A 28 -5.71 -18.68 1.47
N LYS A 29 -7.00 -19.05 1.40
CA LYS A 29 -8.16 -18.20 1.77
C LYS A 29 -8.29 -18.01 3.29
N ILE A 30 -7.35 -17.31 3.92
CA ILE A 30 -7.55 -16.80 5.28
C ILE A 30 -7.85 -15.30 5.19
N THR A 31 -9.04 -14.91 5.67
CA THR A 31 -9.48 -13.51 5.70
C THR A 31 -8.87 -12.81 6.91
N LEU A 32 -7.86 -11.99 6.66
CA LEU A 32 -7.26 -11.12 7.67
C LEU A 32 -7.95 -9.75 7.61
N PRO A 33 -8.06 -9.02 8.74
CA PRO A 33 -8.71 -7.71 8.74
C PRO A 33 -7.92 -6.73 7.86
N GLU A 34 -8.60 -6.20 6.84
CA GLU A 34 -8.06 -5.27 5.84
C GLU A 34 -8.98 -4.06 5.74
N ILE A 35 -8.39 -2.86 5.63
CA ILE A 35 -9.14 -1.67 5.28
C ILE A 35 -8.97 -1.47 3.78
N VAL A 36 -9.95 -1.89 3.01
CA VAL A 36 -9.97 -1.70 1.56
C VAL A 36 -10.60 -0.34 1.26
N VAL A 37 -9.88 0.50 0.51
CA VAL A 37 -10.39 1.81 0.10
C VAL A 37 -11.02 1.66 -1.29
N VAL A 38 -12.35 1.76 -1.37
CA VAL A 38 -13.12 1.60 -2.62
C VAL A 38 -13.89 2.87 -2.93
N GLY A 39 -14.00 3.23 -4.21
CA GLY A 39 -14.74 4.40 -4.67
C GLY A 39 -14.45 4.72 -6.14
N ASP A 40 -15.29 5.57 -6.75
CA ASP A 40 -15.19 5.93 -8.17
C ASP A 40 -13.85 6.61 -8.51
N GLN A 41 -13.49 6.64 -9.79
CA GLN A 41 -12.29 7.36 -10.24
C GLN A 41 -12.38 8.83 -9.83
N SER A 42 -11.25 9.40 -9.38
CA SER A 42 -11.14 10.84 -9.04
C SER A 42 -11.86 11.33 -7.77
N VAL A 43 -12.41 10.44 -6.92
CA VAL A 43 -13.09 10.84 -5.67
C VAL A 43 -12.15 11.13 -4.49
N GLY A 44 -10.84 11.16 -4.72
CA GLY A 44 -9.85 11.48 -3.67
C GLY A 44 -9.35 10.29 -2.84
N LYS A 45 -9.55 9.04 -3.29
CA LYS A 45 -9.01 7.84 -2.62
C LYS A 45 -7.51 7.95 -2.36
N SER A 46 -6.73 8.28 -3.39
CA SER A 46 -5.29 8.46 -3.26
C SER A 46 -4.95 9.60 -2.29
N SER A 47 -5.76 10.66 -2.22
CA SER A 47 -5.56 11.74 -1.24
C SER A 47 -5.82 11.29 0.21
N VAL A 48 -6.79 10.39 0.43
CA VAL A 48 -6.99 9.77 1.75
C VAL A 48 -5.82 8.87 2.12
N LEU A 49 -5.33 8.08 1.17
CA LEU A 49 -4.14 7.25 1.38
C LEU A 49 -2.89 8.11 1.65
N GLU A 50 -2.70 9.21 0.92
CA GLU A 50 -1.63 10.19 1.15
C GLU A 50 -1.75 10.82 2.55
N ALA A 51 -2.95 11.19 2.98
CA ALA A 51 -3.16 11.79 4.29
C ALA A 51 -2.86 10.81 5.45
N ILE A 52 -3.24 9.54 5.29
CA ILE A 52 -3.01 8.50 6.31
C ILE A 52 -1.54 8.06 6.31
N SER A 53 -0.98 7.79 5.14
CA SER A 53 0.40 7.29 5.01
C SER A 53 1.45 8.39 5.13
N GLY A 54 1.09 9.64 4.87
CA GLY A 54 1.97 10.79 4.74
C GLY A 54 3.09 10.60 3.73
N VAL A 55 2.87 9.76 2.70
CA VAL A 55 3.70 9.67 1.50
C VAL A 55 2.88 10.12 0.29
N GLN A 56 3.54 10.75 -0.67
CA GLN A 56 2.88 11.12 -1.92
C GLN A 56 2.71 9.89 -2.81
N LEU A 57 1.51 9.74 -3.38
CA LEU A 57 1.22 8.68 -4.34
C LEU A 57 1.21 9.28 -5.75
N PRO A 58 1.39 8.45 -6.80
CA PRO A 58 1.31 8.92 -8.17
C PRO A 58 0.01 9.67 -8.42
N ARG A 59 0.10 10.83 -9.08
CA ARG A 59 -1.05 11.58 -9.58
C ARG A 59 -1.02 11.55 -11.10
N ALA A 60 -2.05 10.99 -11.74
CA ALA A 60 -2.17 10.95 -13.19
C ALA A 60 -3.51 11.54 -13.65
N GLN A 61 -3.53 12.16 -14.83
CA GLN A 61 -4.74 12.66 -15.48
C GLN A 61 -5.62 11.55 -16.09
N ASN A 62 -5.07 10.35 -16.30
CA ASN A 62 -5.75 9.15 -16.82
C ASN A 62 -5.93 8.10 -15.70
N ILE A 63 -6.25 6.83 -16.02
CA ILE A 63 -6.41 5.75 -15.02
C ILE A 63 -5.18 5.71 -14.09
N CYS A 64 -5.35 6.22 -12.87
CA CYS A 64 -4.22 6.49 -11.96
C CYS A 64 -3.68 5.21 -11.32
N THR A 65 -4.57 4.25 -11.07
CA THR A 65 -4.27 2.96 -10.43
C THR A 65 -4.44 1.87 -11.49
N ARG A 66 -3.35 1.55 -12.22
CA ARG A 66 -3.35 0.50 -13.27
C ARG A 66 -2.96 -0.89 -12.75
N CYS A 67 -2.50 -0.95 -11.52
CA CYS A 67 -2.23 -2.16 -10.76
C CYS A 67 -2.71 -1.91 -9.32
N PRO A 68 -3.19 -2.94 -8.60
CA PRO A 68 -3.49 -2.80 -7.19
C PRO A 68 -2.26 -2.29 -6.42
N LEU A 69 -2.45 -1.33 -5.52
CA LEU A 69 -1.42 -0.89 -4.59
C LEU A 69 -1.80 -1.35 -3.19
N GLU A 70 -0.97 -2.21 -2.61
CA GLU A 70 -1.08 -2.60 -1.22
C GLU A 70 -0.12 -1.75 -0.39
N LEU A 71 -0.67 -0.74 0.29
CA LEU A 71 0.06 0.16 1.17
C LEU A 71 -0.04 -0.35 2.60
N ARG A 72 1.09 -0.76 3.16
CA ARG A 72 1.25 -1.14 4.56
C ARG A 72 1.95 -0.01 5.31
N MET A 73 1.51 0.27 6.53
CA MET A 73 2.22 1.12 7.46
C MET A 73 2.73 0.28 8.61
N LYS A 74 3.98 0.49 9.02
CA LYS A 74 4.61 -0.21 10.15
C LYS A 74 5.33 0.75 11.08
N THR A 75 5.18 0.56 12.39
CA THR A 75 5.93 1.39 13.34
C THR A 75 7.43 1.07 13.27
N THR A 76 8.28 2.10 13.37
CA THR A 76 9.73 1.96 13.53
C THR A 76 10.24 2.86 14.65
N GLU A 77 11.20 2.37 15.45
CA GLU A 77 11.91 3.18 16.45
C GLU A 77 13.07 3.98 15.81
N ASP A 78 13.49 3.57 14.60
CA ASP A 78 14.57 4.17 13.85
C ASP A 78 14.12 5.37 12.99
N LYS A 79 14.97 5.78 12.03
CA LYS A 79 14.61 6.75 10.99
C LYS A 79 13.48 6.18 10.12
N GLU A 80 12.55 7.03 9.70
CA GLU A 80 11.48 6.67 8.76
C GLU A 80 12.05 6.28 7.39
N TYR A 81 11.45 5.27 6.77
CA TYR A 81 11.83 4.77 5.45
C TYR A 81 10.66 4.04 4.80
N ALA A 82 10.80 3.64 3.55
CA ALA A 82 9.84 2.79 2.88
C ALA A 82 10.54 1.67 2.11
N ILE A 83 9.84 0.56 1.95
CA ILE A 83 10.23 -0.57 1.11
C ILE A 83 9.15 -0.75 0.05
N ILE A 84 9.55 -0.88 -1.20
CA ILE A 84 8.65 -1.09 -2.32
C ILE A 84 9.13 -2.25 -3.20
N ARG A 85 8.17 -3.04 -3.70
CA ARG A 85 8.41 -4.14 -4.63
C ARG A 85 7.22 -4.38 -5.55
N GLY A 86 7.46 -4.95 -6.72
CA GLY A 86 6.41 -5.46 -7.61
C GLY A 86 6.16 -6.95 -7.42
N ALA A 87 4.93 -7.41 -7.64
CA ALA A 87 4.63 -8.85 -7.63
C ALA A 87 5.27 -9.62 -8.80
N VAL A 88 5.48 -8.95 -9.94
CA VAL A 88 6.05 -9.53 -11.17
C VAL A 88 7.03 -8.51 -11.79
N GLY A 89 8.13 -8.98 -12.39
CA GLY A 89 9.18 -8.14 -12.99
C GLY A 89 10.25 -7.73 -11.99
N SER A 90 9.90 -6.90 -11.00
CA SER A 90 10.82 -6.39 -9.98
C SER A 90 10.50 -6.99 -8.60
N THR A 91 10.89 -8.25 -8.40
CA THR A 91 10.70 -8.97 -7.12
C THR A 91 11.66 -8.52 -6.03
N THR A 92 12.72 -7.79 -6.39
CA THR A 92 13.70 -7.27 -5.44
C THR A 92 13.13 -6.07 -4.69
N GLU A 93 13.11 -6.18 -3.37
CA GLU A 93 12.73 -5.09 -2.49
C GLU A 93 13.73 -3.93 -2.58
N LYS A 94 13.21 -2.72 -2.79
CA LYS A 94 14.00 -1.50 -2.83
C LYS A 94 13.65 -0.62 -1.64
N ARG A 95 14.67 -0.26 -0.87
CA ARG A 95 14.56 0.63 0.29
C ARG A 95 14.72 2.10 -0.13
N PHE A 96 13.92 2.96 0.49
CA PHE A 96 13.90 4.41 0.31
C PHE A 96 13.94 5.11 1.66
N ASP A 97 15.05 5.77 1.98
CA ASP A 97 15.14 6.67 3.16
C ASP A 97 14.66 8.09 2.83
N ASP A 98 14.34 8.37 1.57
CA ASP A 98 13.73 9.61 1.08
C ASP A 98 12.35 9.30 0.50
N LEU A 99 11.31 9.64 1.28
CA LEU A 99 9.91 9.32 0.96
C LEU A 99 9.36 10.13 -0.22
N THR A 100 10.05 11.19 -0.66
CA THR A 100 9.61 12.00 -1.82
C THR A 100 9.72 11.22 -3.14
N LYS A 101 10.58 10.19 -3.18
CA LYS A 101 10.82 9.36 -4.37
C LYS A 101 9.82 8.23 -4.56
N ILE A 102 8.88 8.06 -3.62
CA ILE A 102 7.94 6.94 -3.63
C ILE A 102 6.97 7.04 -4.82
N ALA A 103 6.44 8.22 -5.10
CA ALA A 103 5.54 8.42 -6.23
C ALA A 103 6.19 8.05 -7.58
N ASP A 104 7.46 8.43 -7.77
CA ASP A 104 8.20 8.10 -8.99
C ASP A 104 8.45 6.60 -9.12
N GLU A 105 8.80 5.92 -8.02
CA GLU A 105 9.05 4.48 -8.04
C GLU A 105 7.76 3.67 -8.26
N VAL A 106 6.64 4.05 -7.62
CA VAL A 106 5.33 3.41 -7.88
C VAL A 106 4.97 3.58 -9.35
N THR A 107 5.21 4.77 -9.93
CA THR A 107 4.97 5.03 -11.37
C THR A 107 5.85 4.12 -12.25
N ARG A 108 7.14 3.99 -11.92
CA ARG A 108 8.09 3.13 -12.63
C ARG A 108 7.63 1.67 -12.63
N LEU A 109 7.29 1.13 -11.45
CA LEU A 109 6.80 -0.24 -11.30
C LEU A 109 5.46 -0.46 -12.00
N THR A 110 4.57 0.55 -11.99
CA THR A 110 3.30 0.46 -12.72
C THR A 110 3.52 0.28 -14.22
N VAL A 111 4.47 1.02 -14.80
CA VAL A 111 4.83 0.88 -16.23
C VAL A 111 5.50 -0.47 -16.51
N GLU A 112 6.32 -0.96 -15.58
CA GLU A 112 6.97 -2.27 -15.70
C GLU A 112 5.96 -3.42 -15.66
N ILE A 113 4.99 -3.37 -14.75
CA ILE A 113 4.02 -4.44 -14.51
C ILE A 113 2.85 -4.41 -15.49
N ALA A 114 2.29 -3.24 -15.79
CA ALA A 114 1.12 -3.09 -16.65
C ALA A 114 1.47 -2.71 -18.10
N GLY A 115 2.74 -2.41 -18.38
CA GLY A 115 3.18 -1.88 -19.67
C GLY A 115 2.87 -0.40 -19.86
N LYS A 116 3.20 0.13 -21.04
CA LYS A 116 2.89 1.52 -21.45
C LYS A 116 1.42 1.63 -21.89
N GLY A 117 0.86 2.83 -21.81
CA GLY A 117 -0.52 3.12 -22.24
C GLY A 117 -1.56 2.95 -21.11
N VAL A 118 -2.75 2.45 -21.46
CA VAL A 118 -3.92 2.35 -20.55
C VAL A 118 -4.19 0.93 -20.03
N ASN A 119 -3.26 0.00 -20.28
CA ASN A 119 -3.37 -1.38 -19.81
C ASN A 119 -3.39 -1.45 -18.28
N VAL A 120 -4.15 -2.41 -17.75
CA VAL A 120 -4.25 -2.74 -16.32
C VAL A 120 -3.71 -4.14 -16.05
N SER A 121 -3.17 -4.34 -14.85
CA SER A 121 -2.62 -5.61 -14.39
C SER A 121 -3.21 -5.97 -13.04
N ALA A 122 -3.51 -7.26 -12.83
CA ALA A 122 -3.93 -7.77 -11.53
C ALA A 122 -2.75 -7.95 -10.55
N ASN A 123 -1.51 -7.83 -11.03
CA ASN A 123 -0.31 -7.99 -10.22
C ASN A 123 -0.10 -6.74 -9.34
N PRO A 124 -0.07 -6.87 -8.01
CA PRO A 124 0.02 -5.73 -7.12
C PRO A 124 1.44 -5.13 -7.04
N ILE A 125 1.50 -3.87 -6.64
CA ILE A 125 2.67 -3.23 -6.06
C ILE A 125 2.50 -3.25 -4.55
N TYR A 126 3.54 -3.70 -3.84
CA TYR A 126 3.58 -3.66 -2.38
C TYR A 126 4.44 -2.49 -1.93
N LEU A 127 3.86 -1.62 -1.10
CA LEU A 127 4.54 -0.47 -0.50
C LEU A 127 4.40 -0.56 1.02
N THR A 128 5.50 -0.73 1.74
CA THR A 128 5.52 -0.66 3.21
C THR A 128 6.21 0.62 3.65
N VAL A 129 5.50 1.49 4.35
CA VAL A 129 6.02 2.73 4.92
C VAL A 129 6.27 2.54 6.41
N TYR A 130 7.51 2.76 6.85
CA TYR A 130 7.93 2.70 8.23
C TYR A 130 7.97 4.10 8.82
N LYS A 131 7.11 4.37 9.81
CA LYS A 131 7.00 5.68 10.46
C LYS A 131 7.19 5.63 11.95
N ARG A 132 7.62 6.76 12.53
CA ARG A 132 7.57 6.95 13.97
C ARG A 132 6.14 7.32 14.37
N ASP A 133 5.78 7.00 15.61
CA ASP A 133 4.54 7.47 16.25
C ASP A 133 3.22 7.11 15.55
N ILE A 134 3.22 6.14 14.62
CA ILE A 134 1.99 5.56 14.10
C ILE A 134 1.43 4.55 15.10
N LEU A 135 0.15 4.73 15.42
CA LEU A 135 -0.53 3.99 16.48
C LEU A 135 -0.76 2.52 16.11
N TYR A 136 -0.95 2.20 14.82
CA TYR A 136 -1.29 0.85 14.32
C TYR A 136 -0.61 0.51 13.02
N ASP A 137 -0.24 -0.76 12.88
CA ASP A 137 0.08 -1.35 11.59
C ASP A 137 -1.21 -1.44 10.77
N LEU A 138 -1.25 -0.73 9.64
CA LEU A 138 -2.44 -0.62 8.81
C LEU A 138 -2.13 -1.10 7.39
N THR A 139 -3.02 -1.91 6.82
CA THR A 139 -2.98 -2.30 5.41
C THR A 139 -4.13 -1.62 4.68
N LEU A 140 -3.79 -0.83 3.68
CA LEU A 140 -4.69 -0.10 2.79
C LEU A 140 -4.50 -0.63 1.37
N ILE A 141 -5.58 -1.12 0.77
CA ILE A 141 -5.55 -1.60 -0.61
C ILE A 141 -6.23 -0.55 -1.50
N ASP A 142 -5.48 0.00 -2.47
CA ASP A 142 -6.03 0.79 -3.58
C ASP A 142 -6.24 -0.11 -4.78
N LEU A 143 -7.47 -0.18 -5.26
CA LEU A 143 -7.83 -0.96 -6.44
C LEU A 143 -8.07 -0.04 -7.64
N PRO A 144 -7.79 -0.51 -8.88
CA PRO A 144 -8.20 0.20 -10.09
C PRO A 144 -9.67 0.60 -10.01
N GLY A 145 -9.96 1.89 -10.23
CA GLY A 145 -11.34 2.39 -10.22
C GLY A 145 -12.19 1.72 -11.29
N ILE A 146 -13.46 1.44 -10.98
CA ILE A 146 -14.43 0.91 -11.95
C ILE A 146 -14.64 1.99 -13.04
N THR A 147 -14.27 1.67 -14.28
CA THR A 147 -14.60 2.49 -15.44
C THR A 147 -15.93 2.02 -16.01
N ARG A 148 -16.97 2.86 -15.93
CA ARG A 148 -18.19 2.67 -16.72
C ARG A 148 -17.98 3.34 -18.07
N ASN A 149 -17.79 2.55 -19.12
CA ASN A 149 -17.98 3.06 -20.47
C ASN A 149 -19.49 3.28 -20.66
N ALA A 150 -19.88 4.54 -20.88
CA ALA A 150 -21.22 4.89 -21.34
C ALA A 150 -21.37 4.53 -22.82
#